data_AF-A0AAV2QYE2-F1
#
_entry.id   AF-A0AAV2QYE2-F1
#
_cell.length_a   1.000
_cell.length_b   1.000
_cell.length_c   1.000
_cell.angle_alpha   90.00
_cell.angle_beta   90.00
_cell.angle_gamma   90.00
#
_symmetry.space_group_name_H-M   'P 1'
#
loop_
_entity.id
_entity.type
_entity.pdbx_description
1 polymer ?
#
loop_
_entity_poly.entity_id
_entity_poly.type
_entity_poly.pdbx_seq_one_letter_code
_entity_poly.pdbx_strand_id
1 'polypeptide(L)'
;MNLERKRFQWFVLTFLTLTILVYFTLDSKTYMVKDIQHNFEKSQERHLQTVGAKKPLKEMQILMWTNYHNNKENDYNHIFQRLNSNQCSENRCKLSYNRTEYKKADAVLFSLAYLNNRANYEIPETHPVDQLWVLLSFEAGISSKKKNHLSSLSSIGFNWTMHFRQDSDIVVPYGYI
;
A
#
# COMPACT_ATOMS: atom_id res chain seq x y z
N MET A 1 -50.29 57.96 26.02
CA MET A 1 -50.45 56.56 26.49
C MET A 1 -50.29 55.47 25.41
N ASN A 2 -50.25 55.82 24.11
CA ASN A 2 -50.25 54.82 23.01
C ASN A 2 -48.84 54.41 22.51
N LEU A 3 -47.81 55.21 22.78
CA LEU A 3 -46.44 54.97 22.30
C LEU A 3 -45.67 53.93 23.14
N GLU A 4 -45.81 53.98 24.47
CA GLU A 4 -45.19 53.02 25.41
C GLU A 4 -45.73 51.60 25.22
N ARG A 5 -47.04 51.45 24.96
CA ARG A 5 -47.67 50.15 24.68
C ARG A 5 -47.17 49.53 23.37
N LYS A 6 -46.97 50.35 22.33
CA LYS A 6 -46.39 49.90 21.06
C LYS A 6 -44.93 49.51 21.21
N ARG A 7 -44.14 50.28 21.97
CA ARG A 7 -42.75 49.92 22.29
C ARG A 7 -42.67 48.60 23.04
N PHE A 8 -43.49 48.39 24.06
CA PHE A 8 -43.56 47.14 24.79
C PHE A 8 -43.95 45.96 23.89
N GLN A 9 -44.93 46.13 23.00
CA GLN A 9 -45.30 45.11 22.01
C GLN A 9 -44.16 44.76 21.04
N TRP A 10 -43.40 45.75 20.55
CA TRP A 10 -42.22 45.52 19.72
C TRP A 10 -41.09 44.81 20.47
N PHE A 11 -40.87 45.12 21.75
CA PHE A 11 -39.91 44.41 22.58
C PHE A 11 -40.30 42.94 22.78
N VAL A 12 -41.58 42.65 23.03
CA VAL A 12 -42.05 41.27 23.19
C VAL A 12 -41.94 40.48 21.88
N LEU A 13 -42.30 41.08 20.74
CA LEU A 13 -42.19 40.44 19.42
C LEU A 13 -40.74 40.16 19.04
N THR A 14 -39.83 41.11 19.26
CA THR A 14 -38.39 40.93 18.97
C THR A 14 -37.74 39.90 19.89
N PHE A 15 -38.13 39.86 21.16
CA PHE A 15 -37.65 38.84 22.08
C PHE A 15 -38.13 37.44 21.68
N LEU A 16 -39.41 37.28 21.31
CA LEU A 16 -39.97 36.00 20.85
C LEU A 16 -39.35 35.52 19.54
N THR A 17 -39.06 36.41 18.58
CA THR A 17 -38.39 35.99 17.34
C THR A 17 -36.95 35.58 17.59
N LEU A 18 -36.23 36.29 18.47
CA LEU A 18 -34.87 35.92 18.88
C LEU A 18 -34.82 34.56 19.58
N THR A 19 -35.75 34.26 20.48
CA THR A 19 -35.78 32.95 21.17
C THR A 19 -36.09 31.80 20.20
N ILE A 20 -37.03 32.02 19.27
CA ILE A 20 -37.35 31.04 18.22
C ILE A 20 -36.14 30.80 17.31
N LEU A 21 -35.46 31.85 16.85
CA LEU A 21 -34.26 31.73 16.03
C LEU A 21 -33.14 30.98 16.76
N VAL A 22 -32.88 31.30 18.03
CA VAL A 22 -31.89 30.58 18.85
C VAL A 22 -32.25 29.11 18.97
N TYR A 23 -33.52 28.78 19.25
CA TYR A 23 -33.99 27.39 19.33
C TYR A 23 -33.74 26.62 18.03
N PHE A 24 -34.09 27.17 16.87
CA PHE A 24 -33.83 26.54 15.56
C PHE A 24 -32.33 26.37 15.26
N THR A 25 -31.47 27.30 15.68
CA THR A 25 -30.01 27.17 15.48
C THR A 25 -29.37 26.12 16.39
N LEU A 26 -29.95 25.89 17.58
CA LEU A 26 -29.48 24.84 18.49
C LEU A 26 -29.92 23.47 17.99
N ASP A 27 -31.19 23.34 17.57
CA ASP A 27 -31.75 22.07 17.09
C ASP A 27 -31.02 21.57 15.83
N SER A 28 -30.81 22.46 14.85
CA SER A 28 -30.04 22.13 13.62
C SER A 28 -28.61 21.67 13.90
N LYS A 29 -27.89 22.30 14.85
CA LYS A 29 -26.56 21.86 15.26
C LYS A 29 -26.58 20.48 15.90
N THR A 30 -27.56 20.19 16.75
CA THR A 30 -27.66 18.86 17.39
C THR A 30 -28.02 17.77 16.39
N TYR A 31 -28.84 18.07 15.38
CA TYR A 31 -29.20 17.13 14.32
C TYR A 31 -27.97 16.74 13.48
N MET A 32 -27.16 17.73 13.07
CA MET A 32 -25.94 17.49 12.29
C MET A 32 -24.92 16.66 13.07
N VAL A 33 -24.75 16.91 14.39
CA VAL A 33 -23.83 16.13 15.23
C VAL A 33 -24.28 14.67 15.37
N LYS A 34 -25.59 14.43 15.54
CA LYS A 34 -26.14 13.06 15.62
C LYS A 34 -25.96 12.30 14.31
N ASP A 35 -26.16 12.96 13.18
CA ASP A 35 -25.99 12.33 11.86
C ASP A 35 -24.52 12.00 11.59
N ILE A 36 -23.58 12.88 11.96
CA ILE A 36 -22.14 12.60 11.86
C ILE A 36 -21.74 11.39 12.71
N GLN A 37 -22.21 11.34 13.97
CA GLN A 37 -21.90 10.23 14.88
C GLN A 37 -22.47 8.89 14.37
N HIS A 38 -23.73 8.90 13.91
CA HIS A 38 -24.36 7.70 13.34
C HIS A 38 -23.62 7.20 12.09
N ASN A 39 -23.21 8.10 11.21
CA ASN A 39 -22.45 7.75 10.01
C ASN A 39 -21.04 7.23 10.34
N PHE A 40 -20.40 7.74 11.40
CA PHE A 40 -19.11 7.25 11.89
C PHE A 40 -19.22 5.84 12.46
N GLU A 41 -20.21 5.56 13.31
CA GLU A 41 -20.47 4.23 13.88
C GLU A 41 -20.78 3.21 12.77
N LYS A 42 -21.64 3.57 11.81
CA LYS A 42 -21.93 2.74 10.63
C LYS A 42 -20.72 2.54 9.71
N SER A 43 -19.77 3.48 9.69
CA SER A 43 -18.49 3.33 8.99
C SER A 43 -17.59 2.32 9.69
N GLN A 44 -17.46 2.42 11.03
CA GLN A 44 -16.71 1.47 11.83
C GLN A 44 -17.28 0.05 11.76
N GLU A 45 -18.60 -0.12 11.81
CA GLU A 45 -19.25 -1.43 11.67
C GLU A 45 -18.99 -2.06 10.29
N ARG A 46 -19.03 -1.28 9.21
CA ARG A 46 -18.67 -1.74 7.86
C ARG A 46 -17.19 -2.14 7.77
N HIS A 47 -16.30 -1.41 8.42
CA HIS A 47 -14.89 -1.79 8.53
C HIS A 47 -14.70 -3.09 9.34
N LEU A 48 -15.43 -3.28 10.43
CA LEU A 48 -15.37 -4.51 11.22
C LEU A 48 -15.97 -5.72 10.47
N GLN A 49 -17.05 -5.53 9.72
CA GLN A 49 -17.66 -6.59 8.90
C GLN A 49 -16.78 -7.00 7.71
N THR A 50 -16.08 -6.05 7.09
CA THR A 50 -15.07 -6.35 6.04
C THR A 50 -13.82 -7.04 6.60
N VAL A 51 -13.47 -6.81 7.86
CA VAL A 51 -12.41 -7.55 8.57
C VAL A 51 -12.89 -8.93 9.07
N GLY A 52 -14.19 -9.07 9.40
CA GLY A 52 -14.81 -10.30 9.92
C GLY A 52 -15.15 -11.34 8.86
N ALA A 53 -15.45 -10.94 7.62
CA ALA A 53 -15.59 -11.84 6.49
C ALA A 53 -14.21 -12.09 5.83
N LYS A 54 -13.27 -12.70 6.57
CA LYS A 54 -11.99 -13.16 6.00
C LYS A 54 -12.29 -14.25 4.96
N LYS A 55 -12.37 -13.87 3.69
CA LYS A 55 -12.09 -14.77 2.57
C LYS A 55 -10.77 -15.48 2.89
N PRO A 56 -10.61 -16.80 2.64
CA PRO A 56 -9.35 -17.46 2.89
C PRO A 56 -8.24 -16.68 2.21
N LEU A 57 -7.31 -16.26 3.05
CA LEU A 57 -6.27 -15.30 2.75
C LEU A 57 -5.29 -15.99 1.78
N LYS A 58 -5.36 -15.65 0.49
CA LYS A 58 -4.62 -16.32 -0.60
C LYS A 58 -3.13 -16.43 -0.27
N GLU A 59 -2.54 -17.60 -0.52
CA GLU A 59 -1.10 -17.80 -0.49
C GLU A 59 -0.45 -17.05 -1.65
N MET A 60 0.53 -16.21 -1.35
CA MET A 60 1.20 -15.35 -2.32
C MET A 60 2.45 -16.04 -2.85
N GLN A 61 2.55 -16.16 -4.16
CA GLN A 61 3.73 -16.73 -4.80
C GLN A 61 4.67 -15.63 -5.30
N ILE A 62 5.90 -15.68 -4.81
CA ILE A 62 6.99 -14.77 -5.17
C ILE A 62 7.98 -15.54 -6.03
N LEU A 63 8.23 -15.09 -7.25
CA LEU A 63 9.22 -15.69 -8.15
C LEU A 63 10.49 -14.85 -8.18
N MET A 64 11.63 -15.47 -7.87
CA MET A 64 12.92 -14.89 -8.19
C MET A 64 13.22 -15.13 -9.67
N TRP A 65 13.33 -14.06 -10.46
CA TRP A 65 13.73 -14.18 -11.86
C TRP A 65 15.22 -14.47 -11.93
N THR A 66 15.57 -15.72 -12.23
CA THR A 66 16.94 -16.18 -12.32
C THR A 66 17.08 -17.34 -13.28
N ASN A 67 18.25 -17.51 -13.90
CA ASN A 67 18.55 -18.65 -14.75
C ASN A 67 18.93 -19.91 -13.96
N TYR A 68 19.14 -19.78 -12.65
CA TYR A 68 19.50 -20.89 -11.78
C TYR A 68 18.25 -21.60 -11.25
N HIS A 69 17.64 -22.41 -12.12
CA HIS A 69 16.41 -23.16 -11.82
C HIS A 69 16.59 -24.23 -10.72
N ASN A 70 17.82 -24.73 -10.53
CA ASN A 70 18.09 -25.93 -9.70
C ASN A 70 19.30 -25.82 -8.75
N ASN A 71 20.04 -24.71 -8.73
CA ASN A 71 21.20 -24.61 -7.84
C ASN A 71 20.75 -24.23 -6.42
N LYS A 72 20.91 -25.18 -5.51
CA LYS A 72 20.68 -25.03 -4.06
C LYS A 72 21.59 -23.98 -3.41
N GLU A 73 22.54 -23.41 -4.14
CA GLU A 73 23.45 -22.32 -3.75
C GLU A 73 23.13 -21.02 -4.48
N ASN A 74 21.85 -20.64 -4.58
CA ASN A 74 21.53 -19.26 -4.92
C ASN A 74 21.83 -18.39 -3.70
N ASP A 75 22.70 -17.38 -3.82
CA ASP A 75 22.98 -16.38 -2.76
C ASP A 75 21.68 -15.85 -2.13
N TYR A 76 20.59 -15.75 -2.88
CA TYR A 76 19.31 -15.30 -2.36
C TYR A 76 18.68 -16.19 -1.28
N ASN A 77 19.09 -17.46 -1.13
CA ASN A 77 18.58 -18.34 -0.08
C ASN A 77 18.94 -17.83 1.32
N HIS A 78 20.16 -17.28 1.50
CA HIS A 78 20.55 -16.71 2.79
C HIS A 78 19.80 -15.39 3.06
N ILE A 79 19.63 -14.57 2.02
CA ILE A 79 18.92 -13.28 2.09
C ILE A 79 17.46 -13.50 2.48
N PHE A 80 16.78 -14.45 1.83
CA PHE A 80 15.38 -14.76 2.07
C PHE A 80 15.17 -15.95 3.02
N GLN A 81 16.17 -16.30 3.84
CA GLN A 81 16.10 -17.45 4.73
C GLN A 81 14.87 -17.40 5.66
N ARG A 82 14.60 -16.23 6.24
CA ARG A 82 13.45 -16.04 7.14
C ARG A 82 12.11 -16.27 6.44
N LEU A 83 12.00 -15.86 5.16
CA LEU A 83 10.84 -16.13 4.33
C LEU A 83 10.72 -17.64 4.05
N ASN A 84 11.81 -18.26 3.60
CA ASN A 84 11.84 -19.70 3.27
C ASN A 84 11.59 -20.61 4.48
N SER A 85 11.97 -20.16 5.68
CA SER A 85 11.82 -20.90 6.94
C SER A 85 10.57 -20.52 7.73
N ASN A 86 9.65 -19.74 7.14
CA ASN A 86 8.40 -19.29 7.79
C ASN A 86 8.62 -18.56 9.14
N GLN A 87 9.71 -17.78 9.25
CA GLN A 87 10.06 -17.00 10.45
C GLN A 87 9.58 -15.54 10.38
N CYS A 88 8.75 -15.23 9.39
CA CYS A 88 8.09 -13.94 9.25
C CYS A 88 6.71 -13.98 9.91
N SER A 89 6.23 -12.84 10.41
CA SER A 89 4.87 -12.72 10.95
C SER A 89 3.80 -13.05 9.90
N GLU A 90 4.10 -12.80 8.63
CA GLU A 90 3.35 -13.28 7.47
C GLU A 90 4.08 -14.49 6.87
N ASN A 91 3.45 -15.66 6.93
CA ASN A 91 4.02 -16.94 6.50
C ASN A 91 3.29 -17.56 5.31
N ARG A 92 2.32 -16.86 4.71
CA ARG A 92 1.58 -17.32 3.53
C ARG A 92 2.26 -16.91 2.22
N CYS A 93 3.56 -16.66 2.25
CA CYS A 93 4.34 -16.28 1.09
C CYS A 93 5.29 -17.42 0.73
N LYS A 94 5.29 -17.85 -0.53
CA LYS A 94 6.21 -18.88 -1.03
C LYS A 94 7.15 -18.31 -2.07
N LEU A 95 8.45 -18.45 -1.82
CA LEU A 95 9.48 -18.12 -2.78
C LEU A 95 9.73 -19.28 -3.73
N SER A 96 9.77 -19.00 -5.02
CA SER A 96 10.10 -19.95 -6.07
C SER A 96 11.25 -19.40 -6.92
N TYR A 97 12.05 -20.31 -7.46
CA TYR A 97 13.11 -20.02 -8.44
C TYR A 97 12.79 -20.65 -9.80
N ASN A 98 11.62 -21.27 -9.92
CA ASN A 98 11.20 -21.97 -11.11
C ASN A 98 10.55 -20.99 -12.10
N ARG A 99 11.27 -20.57 -13.14
CA ARG A 99 10.76 -19.66 -14.19
C ARG A 99 9.50 -20.15 -14.91
N THR A 100 9.21 -21.46 -14.93
CA THR A 100 7.95 -21.97 -15.52
C THR A 100 6.71 -21.47 -14.77
N GLU A 101 6.90 -21.04 -13.52
CA GLU A 101 5.86 -20.53 -12.65
C GLU A 101 5.56 -19.04 -12.85
N TYR A 102 6.24 -18.39 -13.80
CA TYR A 102 6.10 -16.98 -14.09
C TYR A 102 4.65 -16.51 -14.20
N LYS A 103 3.81 -17.20 -14.98
CA LYS A 103 2.40 -16.76 -15.19
C LYS A 103 1.51 -16.84 -13.95
N LYS A 104 1.89 -17.63 -12.95
CA LYS A 104 1.11 -17.83 -11.71
C LYS A 104 1.67 -17.06 -10.51
N ALA A 105 2.86 -16.49 -10.64
CA ALA A 105 3.46 -15.70 -9.58
C ALA A 105 2.67 -14.40 -9.38
N ASP A 106 2.46 -14.01 -8.12
CA ASP A 106 1.85 -12.73 -7.75
C ASP A 106 2.88 -11.59 -7.82
N ALA A 107 4.15 -11.90 -7.54
CA ALA A 107 5.25 -10.96 -7.68
C ALA A 107 6.49 -11.63 -8.30
N VAL A 108 7.25 -10.86 -9.07
CA VAL A 108 8.51 -11.30 -9.71
C VAL A 108 9.63 -10.35 -9.32
N LEU A 109 10.70 -10.89 -8.75
CA LEU A 109 11.88 -10.15 -8.30
C LEU A 109 12.96 -10.24 -9.37
N PHE A 110 13.44 -9.08 -9.81
CA PHE A 110 14.52 -8.96 -10.77
C PHE A 110 15.74 -8.34 -10.10
N SER A 111 16.84 -9.08 -10.04
CA SER A 111 18.09 -8.54 -9.50
C SER A 111 18.77 -7.61 -10.50
N LEU A 112 19.06 -6.39 -10.07
CA LEU A 112 19.84 -5.41 -10.85
C LEU A 112 21.22 -5.96 -11.24
N ALA A 113 21.84 -6.80 -10.40
CA ALA A 113 23.14 -7.40 -10.69
C ALA A 113 23.10 -8.30 -11.93
N TYR A 114 22.02 -9.08 -12.10
CA TYR A 114 21.86 -9.97 -13.26
C TYR A 114 21.40 -9.24 -14.51
N LEU A 115 20.57 -8.21 -14.36
CA LEU A 115 20.14 -7.35 -15.47
C LEU A 115 21.32 -6.68 -16.20
N ASN A 116 22.41 -6.42 -15.48
CA ASN A 116 23.63 -5.83 -16.04
C ASN A 116 24.53 -6.82 -16.81
N ASN A 117 24.25 -8.12 -16.74
CA ASN A 117 25.01 -9.20 -17.38
C ASN A 117 24.16 -9.95 -18.43
N ARG A 118 23.72 -9.20 -19.45
CA ARG A 118 22.64 -9.56 -20.38
C ARG A 118 22.83 -10.79 -21.26
N ALA A 119 24.02 -11.37 -21.38
CA ALA A 119 24.28 -12.39 -22.41
C ALA A 119 23.30 -13.57 -22.37
N ASN A 120 22.69 -13.87 -21.20
CA ASN A 120 21.68 -14.91 -21.04
C ASN A 120 20.46 -14.49 -20.17
N TYR A 121 20.29 -13.22 -19.82
CA TYR A 121 19.23 -12.78 -18.88
C TYR A 121 18.07 -12.12 -19.62
N GLU A 122 17.23 -12.95 -20.23
CA GLU A 122 16.02 -12.52 -20.93
C GLU A 122 14.92 -12.13 -19.94
N ILE A 123 14.36 -10.95 -20.11
CA ILE A 123 13.23 -10.44 -19.33
C ILE A 123 11.98 -10.65 -20.18
N PRO A 124 10.85 -11.09 -19.61
CA PRO A 124 9.62 -11.20 -20.36
C PRO A 124 9.23 -9.84 -20.95
N GLU A 125 8.58 -9.80 -22.10
CA GLU A 125 8.12 -8.52 -22.67
C GLU A 125 6.85 -8.01 -21.99
N THR A 126 6.06 -8.91 -21.41
CA THR A 126 4.76 -8.60 -20.79
C THR A 126 4.54 -9.43 -19.53
N HIS A 127 3.74 -8.89 -18.62
CA HIS A 127 3.30 -9.56 -17.40
C HIS A 127 1.78 -9.49 -17.22
N PRO A 128 1.18 -10.43 -16.48
CA PRO A 128 -0.21 -10.31 -16.06
C PRO A 128 -0.47 -8.99 -15.33
N VAL A 129 -1.67 -8.43 -15.50
CA VAL A 129 -2.05 -7.10 -14.94
C VAL A 129 -1.88 -7.06 -13.41
N ASP A 130 -2.22 -8.16 -12.74
CA ASP A 130 -2.16 -8.25 -11.28
C ASP A 130 -0.80 -8.76 -10.75
N GLN A 131 0.19 -8.95 -11.63
CA GLN A 131 1.53 -9.39 -11.24
C GLN A 131 2.45 -8.18 -11.01
N LEU A 132 3.05 -8.12 -9.82
CA LEU A 132 3.98 -7.06 -9.47
C LEU A 132 5.40 -7.38 -9.92
N TRP A 133 6.03 -6.45 -10.62
CA TRP A 133 7.45 -6.53 -10.93
C TRP A 133 8.26 -5.68 -9.98
N VAL A 134 9.21 -6.32 -9.30
CA VAL A 134 10.02 -5.72 -8.24
C VAL A 134 11.49 -5.69 -8.66
N LEU A 135 12.08 -4.51 -8.74
CA LEU A 135 13.51 -4.35 -8.99
C LEU A 135 14.29 -4.42 -7.68
N LEU A 136 15.12 -5.45 -7.53
CA LEU A 136 15.94 -5.71 -6.35
C LEU A 136 17.40 -5.25 -6.57
N SER A 137 17.95 -4.49 -5.63
CA SER A 137 19.38 -4.18 -5.60
C SER A 137 19.91 -4.11 -4.18
N PHE A 138 21.08 -4.74 -3.97
CA PHE A 138 21.88 -4.63 -2.75
C PHE A 138 23.08 -3.67 -2.91
N GLU A 139 23.34 -3.22 -4.14
CA GLU A 139 24.49 -2.39 -4.48
C GLU A 139 24.21 -0.91 -4.21
N ALA A 140 25.21 -0.18 -3.71
CA ALA A 140 25.13 1.28 -3.62
C ALA A 140 25.12 1.89 -5.03
N GLY A 141 24.31 2.94 -5.25
CA GLY A 141 24.08 3.53 -6.58
C GLY A 141 25.30 4.09 -7.32
N ILE A 142 26.47 4.16 -6.67
CA ILE A 142 27.75 4.58 -7.28
C ILE A 142 28.53 3.36 -7.84
N SER A 143 28.30 2.16 -7.31
CA SER A 143 28.95 0.90 -7.70
C SER A 143 28.47 0.35 -9.04
N SER A 144 27.27 0.75 -9.49
CA SER A 144 26.71 0.41 -10.80
C SER A 144 27.39 1.21 -11.92
N LYS A 145 28.66 0.89 -12.21
CA LYS A 145 29.55 1.53 -13.20
C LYS A 145 29.02 1.57 -14.65
N LYS A 146 27.80 1.11 -14.92
CA LYS A 146 27.17 1.12 -16.24
C LYS A 146 25.94 2.04 -16.25
N LYS A 147 26.16 3.35 -16.12
CA LYS A 147 25.11 4.40 -16.18
C LYS A 147 24.22 4.28 -17.42
N ASN A 148 24.77 3.80 -18.54
CA ASN A 148 24.04 3.61 -19.81
C ASN A 148 23.05 2.43 -19.79
N HIS A 149 23.04 1.59 -18.75
CA HIS A 149 22.11 0.46 -18.65
C HIS A 149 20.89 0.77 -17.81
N LEU A 150 21.00 1.65 -16.81
CA LEU A 150 19.86 2.07 -15.98
C LEU A 150 18.76 2.75 -16.82
N SER A 151 19.13 3.57 -17.81
CA SER A 151 18.17 4.20 -18.74
C SER A 151 17.43 3.19 -19.62
N SER A 152 18.03 2.03 -19.89
CA SER A 152 17.34 0.95 -20.61
C SER A 152 16.46 0.07 -19.71
N LEU A 153 16.57 0.22 -18.39
CA LEU A 153 15.69 -0.46 -17.43
C LEU A 153 14.42 0.36 -17.14
N SER A 154 14.45 1.69 -17.30
CA SER A 154 13.27 2.52 -17.10
C SER A 154 12.14 2.21 -18.10
N SER A 155 12.47 1.66 -19.27
CA SER A 155 11.47 1.23 -20.27
C SER A 155 10.80 -0.11 -19.95
N ILE A 156 11.26 -0.85 -18.94
CA ILE A 156 10.76 -2.19 -18.59
C ILE A 156 9.51 -2.11 -17.71
N GLY A 157 9.29 -0.99 -17.02
CA GLY A 157 8.04 -0.75 -16.28
C GLY A 157 7.92 -1.50 -14.96
N PHE A 158 9.00 -1.57 -14.16
CA PHE A 158 8.92 -2.12 -12.80
C PHE A 158 7.91 -1.35 -11.95
N ASN A 159 7.10 -2.06 -11.15
CA ASN A 159 6.14 -1.45 -10.24
C ASN A 159 6.82 -0.95 -8.97
N TRP A 160 7.66 -1.78 -8.36
CA TRP A 160 8.25 -1.52 -7.05
C TRP A 160 9.77 -1.65 -7.06
N THR A 161 10.40 -0.96 -6.12
CA THR A 161 11.82 -1.02 -5.82
C THR A 161 12.08 -1.71 -4.49
N MET A 162 13.07 -2.58 -4.45
CA MET A 162 13.52 -3.27 -3.25
C MET A 162 15.02 -2.98 -3.02
N HIS A 163 15.32 -2.17 -2.00
CA HIS A 163 16.66 -1.60 -1.79
C HIS A 163 16.93 -1.27 -0.32
N PHE A 164 18.19 -1.06 0.05
CA PHE A 164 18.54 -0.57 1.41
C PHE A 164 18.17 0.88 1.68
N ARG A 165 17.77 1.65 0.66
CA ARG A 165 17.43 3.08 0.86
C ARG A 165 16.04 3.18 1.48
N GLN A 166 15.84 4.14 2.37
CA GLN A 166 14.55 4.31 3.05
C GLN A 166 13.43 4.81 2.14
N ASP A 167 13.77 5.35 0.97
CA ASP A 167 12.81 5.84 -0.03
C ASP A 167 12.40 4.78 -1.06
N SER A 168 12.81 3.51 -0.91
CA SER A 168 12.31 2.41 -1.75
C SER A 168 10.96 1.88 -1.25
N ASP A 169 10.16 1.33 -2.16
CA ASP A 169 8.87 0.70 -1.81
C ASP A 169 9.02 -0.44 -0.79
N ILE A 170 10.10 -1.22 -0.91
CA ILE A 170 10.45 -2.27 0.03
C ILE A 170 11.89 -2.08 0.51
N VAL A 171 12.03 -1.66 1.77
CA VAL A 171 13.33 -1.44 2.38
C VAL A 171 13.96 -2.78 2.78
N VAL A 172 15.11 -3.10 2.20
CA VAL A 172 15.93 -4.28 2.56
C VAL A 172 17.25 -3.80 3.17
N PRO A 173 17.36 -3.77 4.51
CA PRO A 173 18.55 -3.26 5.20
C PRO A 173 19.80 -4.08 4.84
N TYR A 174 20.91 -3.37 4.67
CA TYR A 174 22.20 -3.97 4.38
C TYR A 174 22.90 -4.36 5.69
N GLY A 175 23.24 -5.64 5.85
CA GLY A 175 24.03 -6.16 6.98
C GLY A 175 23.37 -5.99 8.35
N TYR A 176 22.68 -7.02 8.83
CA TYR A 176 22.49 -7.20 10.27
C TYR A 176 23.57 -8.16 10.76
N ILE A 177 24.40 -7.69 11.69
CA ILE A 177 25.30 -8.52 12.52
C ILE A 177 24.57 -8.84 13.81
#